data_AF-A0A9D4J8D5-F1
#
_entry.id   AF-A0A9D4J8D5-F1
#
_cell.length_a   1.000
_cell.length_b   1.000
_cell.length_c   1.000
_cell.angle_alpha   90.00
_cell.angle_beta   90.00
_cell.angle_gamma   90.00
#
_symmetry.space_group_name_H-M   'P 1'
#
loop_
_entity.id
_entity.type
_entity.pdbx_description
1 polymer ?
#
loop_
_entity_poly.entity_id
_entity_poly.type
_entity_poly.pdbx_seq_one_letter_code
_entity_poly.pdbx_strand_id
1 'polypeptide(L)'
;MATKNDRETCLCKLHENPKFKINRLYSEKVINTNNVDSLLESVTCDTNNEQCMYRTCNACKDKKIPINDVFTGKIVEWFLWTSKKVARERLNEKGEVVETQHTMTVKDLESGTIETLVTELQTDLHRTTM
;
A
#
# COMPACT_ATOMS: atom_id res chain seq x y z
N MET A 1 -21.34 -22.62 -11.55
CA MET A 1 -20.47 -23.18 -10.50
C MET A 1 -19.29 -22.25 -10.35
N ALA A 2 -19.17 -21.52 -9.24
CA ALA A 2 -18.00 -20.68 -8.98
C ALA A 2 -16.84 -21.60 -8.55
N THR A 3 -15.76 -21.61 -9.31
CA THR A 3 -14.54 -22.36 -8.99
C THR A 3 -13.73 -21.62 -7.92
N LYS A 4 -12.98 -22.35 -7.09
CA LYS A 4 -12.18 -21.81 -5.96
C LYS A 4 -11.14 -20.73 -6.31
N ASN A 5 -10.99 -20.35 -7.58
CA ASN A 5 -10.03 -19.35 -8.08
C ASN A 5 -10.53 -17.89 -8.05
N ASP A 6 -11.81 -17.64 -7.76
CA ASP A 6 -12.38 -16.28 -7.84
C ASP A 6 -12.08 -15.37 -6.62
N ARG A 7 -11.13 -15.75 -5.74
CA ARG A 7 -10.78 -15.01 -4.51
C ARG A 7 -9.30 -14.61 -4.40
N GLU A 8 -8.59 -14.45 -5.50
CA GLU A 8 -7.20 -13.95 -5.49
C GLU A 8 -7.10 -12.41 -5.36
N THR A 9 -8.06 -11.78 -4.69
CA THR A 9 -8.00 -10.34 -4.38
C THR A 9 -7.98 -10.14 -2.86
N CYS A 10 -6.79 -10.07 -2.26
CA CYS A 10 -6.68 -9.52 -0.90
C CYS A 10 -7.06 -8.03 -0.96
N LEU A 11 -8.12 -7.66 -0.24
CA LEU A 11 -8.53 -6.27 0.02
C LEU A 11 -7.96 -5.75 1.34
N CYS A 12 -6.84 -6.32 1.76
CA CYS A 12 -6.14 -5.90 2.96
C CYS A 12 -5.29 -4.66 2.66
N LYS A 13 -5.12 -3.79 3.66
CA LYS A 13 -4.32 -2.56 3.56
C LYS A 13 -2.92 -2.81 2.97
N LEU A 14 -2.29 -3.91 3.37
CA LEU A 14 -0.95 -4.33 2.94
C LEU A 14 -0.82 -4.55 1.43
N HIS A 15 -1.91 -4.95 0.76
CA HIS A 15 -1.91 -5.21 -0.68
C HIS A 15 -2.62 -4.09 -1.47
N GLU A 16 -3.67 -3.48 -0.93
CA GLU A 16 -4.39 -2.40 -1.63
C GLU A 16 -3.67 -1.06 -1.60
N ASN A 17 -3.01 -0.69 -0.49
CA ASN A 17 -2.31 0.59 -0.42
C ASN A 17 -1.19 0.69 -1.46
N PRO A 18 -0.26 -0.28 -1.58
CA PRO A 18 0.73 -0.25 -2.66
C PRO A 18 0.09 -0.24 -4.06
N LYS A 19 -1.04 -0.92 -4.28
CA LYS A 19 -1.78 -0.83 -5.55
C LYS A 19 -2.28 0.58 -5.85
N PHE A 20 -2.86 1.29 -4.88
CA PHE A 20 -3.29 2.69 -5.10
C PHE A 20 -2.10 3.59 -5.44
N LYS A 21 -0.98 3.42 -4.74
CA LYS A 21 0.25 4.20 -4.98
C LYS A 21 0.85 3.92 -6.36
N ILE A 22 0.96 2.65 -6.74
CA ILE A 22 1.42 2.20 -8.06
C ILE A 22 0.55 2.78 -9.18
N ASN A 23 -0.77 2.66 -9.06
CA ASN A 23 -1.70 3.20 -10.04
C ASN A 23 -1.54 4.72 -10.19
N ARG A 24 -1.34 5.44 -9.07
CA ARG A 24 -1.12 6.89 -9.14
C ARG A 24 0.21 7.22 -9.81
N LEU A 25 1.32 6.60 -9.40
CA LEU A 25 2.64 6.84 -9.99
C LEU A 25 2.68 6.48 -11.49
N TYR A 26 1.98 5.42 -11.89
CA TYR A 26 1.85 5.05 -13.30
C TYR A 26 1.06 6.08 -14.10
N SER A 27 -0.06 6.58 -13.55
CA SER A 27 -0.86 7.63 -14.19
C SER A 27 -0.06 8.94 -14.38
N GLU A 28 0.86 9.20 -13.46
CA GLU A 28 1.80 10.32 -13.52
C GLU A 28 3.01 10.05 -14.41
N LYS A 29 3.12 8.85 -14.99
CA LYS A 29 4.27 8.39 -15.81
C LYS A 29 5.61 8.39 -15.06
N VAL A 30 5.56 8.29 -13.73
CA VAL A 30 6.75 8.17 -12.86
C VAL A 30 7.34 6.77 -12.97
N ILE A 31 6.50 5.75 -13.06
CA ILE A 31 6.88 4.34 -13.22
C ILE A 31 6.31 3.78 -14.53
N ASN A 32 6.93 2.72 -15.03
CA ASN A 32 6.62 2.17 -16.36
C ASN A 32 5.55 1.06 -16.35
N THR A 33 5.13 0.60 -15.17
CA THR A 33 4.12 -0.46 -15.01
C THR A 33 3.20 -0.14 -13.84
N ASN A 34 1.93 -0.52 -13.96
CA ASN A 34 0.96 -0.53 -12.87
C ASN A 34 0.78 -1.92 -12.24
N ASN A 35 1.51 -2.92 -12.72
CA ASN A 35 1.46 -4.28 -12.21
C ASN A 35 2.44 -4.44 -11.03
N VAL A 36 1.93 -4.92 -9.89
CA VAL A 36 2.70 -5.10 -8.65
C VAL A 36 3.80 -6.15 -8.83
N ASP A 37 3.49 -7.27 -9.47
CA ASP A 37 4.42 -8.39 -9.67
C ASP A 37 5.60 -7.97 -10.55
N SER A 38 5.33 -7.28 -11.66
CA SER A 38 6.37 -6.69 -12.52
C SER A 38 7.25 -5.70 -11.76
N LEU A 39 6.67 -4.94 -10.82
CA LEU A 39 7.42 -4.03 -9.99
C LEU A 39 8.31 -4.78 -8.99
N LEU A 40 7.79 -5.84 -8.37
CA LEU A 40 8.54 -6.71 -7.46
C LEU A 40 9.70 -7.40 -8.17
N GLU A 41 9.50 -7.92 -9.37
CA GLU A 41 10.55 -8.49 -10.21
C GLU A 41 11.68 -7.48 -10.50
N SER A 42 11.34 -6.20 -10.69
CA SER A 42 12.34 -5.16 -10.95
C SER A 42 13.23 -4.85 -9.73
N VAL A 43 12.73 -5.08 -8.52
CA VAL A 43 13.42 -4.73 -7.26
C VAL A 43 13.92 -5.93 -6.46
N THR A 44 13.62 -7.15 -6.89
CA THR A 44 14.11 -8.40 -6.29
C THR A 44 15.08 -9.10 -7.26
N CYS A 45 15.90 -10.04 -6.76
CA CYS A 45 16.72 -10.88 -7.65
C CYS A 45 15.96 -12.12 -8.12
N ASP A 46 15.14 -12.69 -7.24
CA ASP A 46 14.33 -13.88 -7.49
C ASP A 46 13.09 -13.81 -6.59
N THR A 47 11.90 -13.77 -7.20
CA THR A 47 10.62 -13.69 -6.48
C THR A 47 10.23 -14.99 -5.79
N ASN A 48 10.85 -16.12 -6.14
CA ASN A 48 10.67 -17.40 -5.45
C ASN A 48 11.62 -17.56 -4.26
N ASN A 49 12.59 -16.65 -4.11
CA ASN A 49 13.53 -16.68 -3.01
C ASN A 49 13.00 -15.85 -1.83
N GLU A 50 12.80 -16.51 -0.70
CA GLU A 50 12.33 -15.89 0.53
C GLU A 50 13.18 -14.67 0.93
N GLN A 51 14.51 -14.81 0.97
CA GLN A 51 15.38 -13.69 1.38
C GLN A 51 15.26 -12.46 0.46
N CYS A 52 14.99 -12.68 -0.83
CA CYS A 52 14.77 -11.60 -1.79
C CYS A 52 13.43 -10.89 -1.53
N MET A 53 12.35 -11.67 -1.34
CA MET A 53 11.04 -11.13 -1.02
C MET A 53 11.06 -10.37 0.30
N TYR A 54 11.59 -10.96 1.37
CA TYR A 54 11.73 -10.33 2.69
C TYR A 54 12.80 -9.22 2.74
N ARG A 55 13.47 -8.89 1.61
CA ARG A 55 14.53 -7.87 1.49
C ARG A 55 15.71 -8.07 2.45
N THR A 56 16.00 -9.30 2.84
CA THR A 56 17.19 -9.66 3.63
C THR A 56 18.36 -10.10 2.74
N CYS A 57 18.11 -10.31 1.44
CA CYS A 57 19.13 -10.61 0.44
C CYS A 57 20.09 -9.43 0.24
N ASN A 58 21.39 -9.67 0.43
CA ASN A 58 22.43 -8.65 0.27
C ASN A 58 22.53 -8.07 -1.16
N ALA A 59 22.01 -8.76 -2.17
CA ALA A 59 22.07 -8.31 -3.57
C ALA A 59 20.91 -7.38 -3.97
N CYS A 60 19.72 -7.48 -3.33
CA CYS A 60 18.54 -6.70 -3.70
C CYS A 60 17.87 -5.93 -2.56
N LYS A 61 18.35 -6.03 -1.31
CA LYS A 61 17.77 -5.30 -0.17
C LYS A 61 17.70 -3.79 -0.41
N ASP A 62 18.71 -3.21 -1.08
CA ASP A 62 18.81 -1.77 -1.34
C ASP A 62 18.30 -1.35 -2.74
N LYS A 63 17.79 -2.30 -3.55
CA LYS A 63 17.26 -1.97 -4.89
C LYS A 63 16.00 -1.10 -4.77
N LYS A 64 16.02 0.05 -5.44
CA LYS A 64 14.89 0.99 -5.50
C LYS A 64 14.06 0.77 -6.75
N ILE A 65 12.78 1.15 -6.67
CA ILE A 65 11.90 1.19 -7.83
C ILE A 65 12.51 2.12 -8.90
N PRO A 66 12.59 1.70 -10.17
CA PRO A 66 13.01 2.59 -11.25
C PRO A 66 11.96 3.69 -11.45
N ILE A 67 12.40 4.95 -11.32
CA ILE A 67 11.56 6.13 -11.54
C ILE A 67 12.11 6.98 -12.68
N ASN A 68 11.22 7.70 -13.35
CA ASN A 68 11.58 8.72 -14.34
C ASN A 68 11.84 10.06 -13.61
N ASP A 69 12.94 10.75 -13.90
CA ASP A 69 13.42 11.92 -13.12
C ASP A 69 12.62 13.24 -13.31
N VAL A 70 11.51 13.22 -14.03
CA VAL A 70 10.84 14.46 -14.53
C VAL A 70 9.84 15.06 -13.53
N PHE A 71 9.76 14.55 -12.30
CA PHE A 71 8.59 14.75 -11.44
C PHE A 71 8.84 15.46 -10.10
N THR A 72 10.05 16.01 -9.91
CA THR A 72 10.45 16.63 -8.65
C THR A 72 9.52 17.77 -8.24
N GLY A 73 9.01 17.72 -7.00
CA GLY A 73 8.19 18.77 -6.39
C GLY A 73 6.71 18.79 -6.81
N LYS A 74 6.25 17.87 -7.66
CA LYS A 74 4.84 17.78 -8.03
C LYS A 74 4.01 17.19 -6.89
N ILE A 75 2.95 17.89 -6.52
CA ILE A 75 1.95 17.42 -5.54
C ILE A 75 0.91 16.57 -6.26
N VAL A 76 0.58 15.43 -5.67
CA VAL A 76 -0.42 14.49 -6.14
C VAL A 76 -1.30 14.01 -5.00
N GLU A 77 -2.46 13.48 -5.34
CA GLU A 77 -3.41 12.90 -4.39
C GLU A 77 -3.63 11.42 -4.72
N TRP A 78 -3.69 10.59 -3.69
CA TRP A 78 -3.93 9.16 -3.80
C TRP A 78 -4.82 8.64 -2.68
N PHE A 79 -5.51 7.53 -2.97
CA PHE A 79 -6.29 6.85 -1.95
C PHE A 79 -5.42 5.90 -1.13
N LEU A 80 -5.77 5.74 0.15
CA LEU A 80 -5.25 4.68 1.00
C LEU A 80 -6.30 4.19 1.99
N TRP A 81 -6.13 2.97 2.47
CA TRP A 81 -6.83 2.50 3.65
C TRP A 81 -6.05 2.88 4.91
N THR A 82 -6.66 3.69 5.76
CA THR A 82 -6.11 4.12 7.05
C THR A 82 -7.02 3.74 8.22
N SER A 83 -6.49 3.71 9.44
CA SER A 83 -7.26 3.44 10.65
C SER A 83 -7.58 4.75 11.35
N LYS A 84 -8.87 5.11 11.45
CA LYS A 84 -9.32 6.30 12.20
C LYS A 84 -10.07 5.87 13.46
N LYS A 85 -9.88 6.61 14.55
CA LYS A 85 -10.68 6.46 15.77
C LYS A 85 -11.99 7.23 15.57
N VAL A 86 -13.11 6.54 15.70
CA VAL A 86 -14.45 7.11 15.58
C VAL A 86 -15.15 6.92 16.91
N ALA A 87 -15.62 8.03 17.49
CA ALA A 87 -16.48 7.99 18.67
C ALA A 87 -17.86 7.46 18.28
N ARG A 88 -18.36 6.47 19.02
CA ARG A 88 -19.73 5.98 18.90
C ARG A 88 -20.37 5.94 20.27
N GLU A 89 -21.60 6.44 20.32
CA GLU A 89 -22.49 6.27 21.44
C GLU A 89 -23.03 4.84 21.45
N ARG A 90 -22.95 4.20 22.60
CA ARG A 90 -23.60 2.91 22.85
C ARG A 90 -24.25 2.91 24.22
N LEU A 91 -25.31 2.13 24.38
CA LEU A 91 -25.91 1.89 25.68
C LEU A 91 -25.03 0.91 26.46
N ASN A 92 -24.74 1.23 27.72
CA ASN A 92 -24.13 0.27 28.64
C ASN A 92 -25.19 -0.71 29.19
N GLU A 93 -24.76 -1.69 29.98
CA GLU A 93 -25.65 -2.68 30.63
C GLU A 93 -26.72 -2.05 31.54
N LYS A 94 -26.55 -0.77 31.93
CA LYS A 94 -27.48 0.00 32.75
C LYS A 94 -28.40 0.92 31.94
N GLY A 95 -28.30 0.90 30.60
CA GLY A 95 -29.09 1.75 29.71
C GLY A 95 -28.60 3.21 29.59
N GLU A 96 -27.39 3.53 30.07
CA GLU A 96 -26.80 4.86 29.94
C GLU A 96 -26.04 4.97 28.61
N VAL A 97 -26.12 6.13 27.95
CA VAL A 97 -25.33 6.43 26.74
C VAL A 97 -23.88 6.68 27.14
N VAL A 98 -22.98 5.84 26.64
CA VAL A 98 -21.53 5.97 26.84
C VAL A 98 -20.85 6.17 25.49
N GLU A 99 -19.98 7.17 25.42
CA GLU A 99 -19.10 7.35 24.27
C GLU A 99 -17.96 6.33 24.30
N THR A 100 -17.79 5.59 23.23
CA THR A 100 -16.71 4.61 23.07
C THR A 100 -15.93 4.88 21.80
N GLN A 101 -14.60 4.77 21.89
CA GLN A 101 -13.72 4.92 20.73
C GLN A 101 -13.59 3.59 20.00
N HIS A 102 -13.99 3.57 18.74
CA HIS A 102 -13.82 2.43 17.85
C HIS A 102 -12.78 2.75 16.78
N THR A 103 -11.81 1.86 16.59
CA THR A 103 -10.90 1.95 15.45
C THR A 103 -11.61 1.41 14.21
N MET A 104 -11.82 2.26 13.22
CA MET A 104 -12.41 1.90 11.94
C MET A 104 -11.39 2.02 10.82
N THR A 105 -11.37 1.04 9.92
CA THR A 105 -10.64 1.15 8.67
C THR A 105 -11.49 1.92 7.67
N VAL A 106 -10.96 3.02 7.13
CA VAL A 106 -11.63 3.86 6.15
C VAL A 106 -10.71 4.10 4.96
N LYS A 107 -11.31 4.25 3.78
CA LYS A 107 -10.60 4.71 2.59
C LYS A 107 -10.54 6.23 2.67
N ASP A 108 -9.33 6.77 2.62
CA ASP A 108 -9.06 8.19 2.76
C ASP A 108 -8.29 8.69 1.54
N LEU A 109 -8.40 9.99 1.27
CA LEU A 109 -7.61 10.66 0.24
C LEU A 109 -6.49 11.43 0.93
N GLU A 110 -5.26 11.14 0.54
CA GLU A 110 -4.05 11.78 1.04
C GLU A 110 -3.37 12.56 -0.08
N SER A 111 -2.70 13.64 0.28
CA SER A 111 -1.96 14.49 -0.63
C SER A 111 -0.51 14.62 -0.19
N GLY A 112 0.39 14.69 -1.16
CA GLY A 112 1.82 14.80 -0.91
C GLY A 112 2.60 14.89 -2.21
N THR A 113 3.92 14.98 -2.11
CA THR A 113 4.76 15.03 -3.30
C THR A 113 4.98 13.64 -3.89
N ILE A 114 5.36 13.57 -5.17
CA ILE A 114 5.69 12.31 -5.83
C ILE A 114 6.84 11.58 -5.12
N GLU A 115 7.82 12.31 -4.57
CA GLU A 115 8.93 11.71 -3.82
C GLU A 115 8.47 11.03 -2.53
N THR A 116 7.54 11.66 -1.80
CA THR A 116 6.91 11.05 -0.62
C THR A 116 6.17 9.79 -1.03
N LEU A 117 5.37 9.85 -2.09
CA LEU A 117 4.62 8.71 -2.60
C LEU A 117 5.52 7.52 -3.01
N VAL A 118 6.64 7.80 -3.68
CA VAL A 118 7.65 6.78 -4.06
C VAL A 118 8.30 6.18 -2.82
N THR A 119 8.66 7.00 -1.83
CA THR A 119 9.29 6.54 -0.59
C THR A 119 8.35 5.64 0.21
N GLU A 120 7.08 6.02 0.29
CA GLU A 120 6.06 5.21 0.94
C GLU A 120 5.80 3.90 0.20
N LEU A 121 5.73 3.91 -1.12
CA LEU A 121 5.58 2.70 -1.91
C LEU A 121 6.76 1.74 -1.68
N GLN A 122 7.99 2.26 -1.69
CA GLN A 122 9.18 1.46 -1.41
C GLN A 122 9.11 0.80 -0.02
N THR A 123 8.54 1.50 0.96
CA THR A 123 8.33 0.98 2.32
C THR A 123 7.22 -0.07 2.35
N ASP A 124 6.12 0.16 1.63
CA ASP A 124 5.00 -0.79 1.55
C ASP A 124 5.44 -2.10 0.91
N LEU A 125 6.21 -2.06 -0.17
CA LEU A 125 6.76 -3.26 -0.81
C LEU A 125 7.67 -4.07 0.11
N HIS A 126 8.29 -3.44 1.12
CA HIS A 126 9.07 -4.14 2.14
C HIS A 126 8.17 -4.85 3.18
N ARG A 127 6.94 -4.35 3.38
CA ARG A 127 5.98 -4.89 4.35
C ARG A 127 5.05 -5.94 3.74
N THR A 128 4.77 -5.87 2.45
CA THR A 128 3.90 -6.82 1.74
C THR A 128 4.53 -8.22 1.63
N THR A 129 5.84 -8.34 1.85
CA THR A 129 6.57 -9.60 1.79
C THR A 129 6.78 -10.26 3.15
N MET A 130 6.24 -9.68 4.23
CA MET A 130 6.17 -10.28 5.58
C MET A 130 4.83 -10.97 5.83
#